data_AF-A0A926V7V2-F1
#
_entry.id   AF-A0A926V7V2-F1
#
_cell.length_a   1.000
_cell.length_b   1.000
_cell.length_c   1.000
_cell.angle_alpha   90.00
_cell.angle_beta   90.00
_cell.angle_gamma   90.00
#
_symmetry.space_group_name_H-M   'P 1'
#
loop_
_entity.id
_entity.type
_entity.pdbx_description
1 polymer ?
#
loop_
_entity_poly.entity_id
_entity_poly.type
_entity_poly.pdbx_seq_one_letter_code
_entity_poly.pdbx_strand_id
1 'polypeptide(L)'
;MSLQESWNITRCHLKRARHLLPQPLREDSEGGSLTAFEEFLLHNELGLAFDELEMIGMGNHCPPAFWRAMLAAAESMQLFDQAERCRAELL
;
A
#
# COMPACT_ATOMS: atom_id res chain seq x y z
N MET A 1 -18.71 11.58 -2.58
CA MET A 1 -17.94 10.89 -1.53
C MET A 1 -17.25 11.96 -0.70
N SER A 2 -17.36 11.90 0.61
CA SER A 2 -16.66 12.76 1.55
C SER A 2 -15.18 12.35 1.67
N LEU A 3 -14.35 13.26 2.19
CA LEU A 3 -12.95 12.99 2.46
C LEU A 3 -12.77 11.83 3.46
N GLN A 4 -13.61 11.78 4.49
CA GLN A 4 -13.56 10.72 5.50
C GLN A 4 -13.95 9.34 4.93
N GLU A 5 -14.91 9.28 4.01
CA GLU A 5 -15.23 8.05 3.29
C GLU A 5 -14.07 7.59 2.41
N SER A 6 -13.42 8.50 1.68
CA SER A 6 -12.21 8.18 0.88
C SER A 6 -11.09 7.64 1.76
N TRP A 7 -10.83 8.25 2.93
CA TRP A 7 -9.86 7.75 3.89
C TRP A 7 -10.18 6.34 4.38
N ASN A 8 -11.44 6.08 4.75
CA ASN A 8 -11.85 4.75 5.21
C ASN A 8 -11.67 3.69 4.11
N ILE A 9 -12.02 4.02 2.86
CA ILE A 9 -11.82 3.15 1.70
C ILE A 9 -10.34 2.86 1.49
N THR A 10 -9.51 3.90 1.47
CA THR A 10 -8.04 3.80 1.35
C THR A 10 -7.47 2.88 2.43
N ARG A 11 -7.84 3.09 3.70
CA ARG A 11 -7.39 2.25 4.83
C ARG A 11 -7.75 0.79 4.64
N CYS A 12 -8.95 0.50 4.13
CA CYS A 12 -9.37 -0.87 3.85
C CYS A 12 -8.50 -1.52 2.77
N HIS A 13 -8.17 -0.78 1.71
CA HIS A 13 -7.27 -1.27 0.65
C HIS A 13 -5.85 -1.51 1.15
N LEU A 14 -5.27 -0.57 1.89
CA LEU A 14 -3.94 -0.71 2.49
C LEU A 14 -3.87 -1.90 3.46
N LYS A 15 -4.88 -2.06 4.34
CA LYS A 15 -4.96 -3.23 5.22
C LYS A 15 -5.07 -4.51 4.42
N ARG A 16 -5.85 -4.55 3.33
CA ARG A 16 -5.95 -5.73 2.48
C ARG A 16 -4.61 -6.07 1.82
N ALA A 17 -3.89 -5.08 1.29
CA ALA A 17 -2.57 -5.27 0.73
C ALA A 17 -1.62 -5.87 1.77
N ARG A 18 -1.56 -5.31 2.98
CA ARG A 18 -0.79 -5.86 4.10
C ARG A 18 -1.04 -7.36 4.34
N HIS A 19 -2.30 -7.80 4.36
CA HIS A 19 -2.63 -9.22 4.61
C HIS A 19 -2.19 -10.16 3.48
N LEU A 20 -1.83 -9.62 2.32
CA LEU A 20 -1.38 -10.37 1.14
C LEU A 20 0.15 -10.39 1.00
N LEU A 21 0.88 -9.78 1.94
CA LEU A 21 2.33 -9.82 1.98
C LEU A 21 2.83 -11.28 2.12
N PRO A 22 3.90 -11.65 1.41
CA PRO A 22 4.44 -13.00 1.48
C PRO A 22 5.12 -13.28 2.82
N GLN A 23 5.29 -14.58 3.11
CA GLN A 23 6.12 -15.04 4.22
C GLN A 23 7.19 -16.01 3.69
N PRO A 24 8.48 -15.83 4.06
CA PRO A 24 9.02 -14.76 4.91
C PRO A 24 8.97 -13.39 4.21
N LEU A 25 8.74 -12.34 5.00
CA LEU A 25 8.74 -10.96 4.53
C LEU A 25 10.15 -10.39 4.62
N ARG A 26 10.62 -9.75 3.55
CA ARG A 26 11.85 -8.95 3.58
C ARG A 26 11.51 -7.48 3.79
N GLU A 27 11.89 -6.94 4.93
CA GLU A 27 11.83 -5.51 5.24
C GLU A 27 13.22 -4.88 5.01
N ASP A 28 13.25 -3.61 4.65
CA ASP A 28 14.48 -2.83 4.51
C ASP A 28 14.52 -1.73 5.60
N SER A 29 15.70 -1.53 6.19
CA SER A 29 15.91 -0.56 7.26
C SER A 29 15.90 0.89 6.78
N GLU A 30 16.08 1.13 5.48
CA GLU A 30 16.04 2.46 4.87
C GLU A 30 14.64 2.82 4.31
N GLY A 31 13.67 1.92 4.44
CA GLY A 31 12.29 2.07 3.97
C GLY A 31 11.64 0.71 3.72
N GLY A 32 10.30 0.64 3.71
CA GLY A 32 9.61 -0.63 3.56
C GLY A 32 9.55 -1.39 4.88
N SER A 33 9.13 -0.70 5.93
CA SER A 33 8.94 -1.20 7.28
C SER A 33 7.46 -1.44 7.54
N LEU A 34 7.13 -2.67 7.94
CA LEU A 34 5.77 -3.03 8.32
C LEU A 34 5.35 -2.31 9.60
N THR A 35 6.32 -2.00 10.48
CA THR A 35 6.10 -1.22 11.69
C THR A 35 5.78 0.24 11.36
N ALA A 36 6.56 0.87 10.47
CA ALA A 36 6.30 2.25 10.03
C ALA A 36 4.95 2.36 9.33
N PHE A 37 4.60 1.38 8.48
CA PHE A 37 3.28 1.27 7.88
C PHE A 37 2.14 1.32 8.92
N GLU A 38 2.26 0.55 10.01
CA GLU A 38 1.24 0.52 11.07
C GLU A 38 1.10 1.86 11.78
N GLU A 39 2.22 2.52 12.05
CA GLU A 39 2.26 3.83 12.69
C GLU A 39 1.60 4.90 11.81
N PHE A 40 2.00 5.01 10.55
CA PHE A 40 1.37 5.94 9.59
C PHE A 40 -0.11 5.67 9.41
N LEU A 41 -0.50 4.39 9.35
CA LEU A 41 -1.91 4.02 9.29
C LEU A 41 -2.65 4.40 10.57
N LEU A 42 -2.03 4.34 11.75
CA LEU A 42 -2.65 4.78 13.00
C LEU A 42 -2.89 6.30 13.00
N HIS A 43 -1.94 7.08 12.48
CA HIS A 43 -1.99 8.54 12.42
C HIS A 43 -2.75 9.11 11.21
N ASN A 44 -3.33 8.24 10.37
CA ASN A 44 -4.04 8.61 9.14
C ASN A 44 -3.14 9.29 8.09
N GLU A 45 -1.84 8.99 8.12
CA GLU A 45 -0.84 9.41 7.14
C GLU A 45 -0.82 8.41 5.97
N LEU A 46 -1.93 8.35 5.24
CA LEU A 46 -2.22 7.26 4.30
C LEU A 46 -1.25 7.19 3.10
N GLY A 47 -0.68 8.32 2.69
CA GLY A 47 0.35 8.37 1.64
C GLY A 47 1.66 7.72 2.11
N LEU A 48 2.12 8.05 3.32
CA LEU A 48 3.32 7.43 3.89
C LEU A 48 3.11 5.93 4.12
N ALA A 49 1.94 5.54 4.63
CA ALA A 49 1.57 4.13 4.74
C ALA A 49 1.57 3.41 3.37
N PHE A 50 1.13 4.08 2.31
CA PHE A 50 1.22 3.55 0.96
C PHE A 50 2.68 3.34 0.54
N ASP A 51 3.53 4.35 0.71
CA ASP A 51 4.94 4.31 0.29
C ASP A 51 5.71 3.17 0.98
N GLU A 52 5.47 2.93 2.28
CA GLU A 52 6.06 1.80 3.00
C GLU A 52 5.63 0.45 2.40
N LEU A 53 4.33 0.25 2.14
CA LEU A 53 3.86 -0.98 1.50
C LEU A 53 4.35 -1.12 0.06
N GLU A 54 4.46 -0.03 -0.70
CA GLU A 54 4.99 -0.04 -2.06
C GLU A 54 6.45 -0.52 -2.07
N MET A 55 7.29 0.01 -1.18
CA MET A 55 8.68 -0.42 -1.02
C MET A 55 8.80 -1.89 -0.60
N ILE A 56 7.99 -2.33 0.36
CA ILE A 56 7.90 -3.76 0.72
C ILE A 56 7.51 -4.57 -0.51
N GLY A 57 6.49 -4.12 -1.25
CA GLY A 57 6.00 -4.77 -2.45
C GLY A 57 7.08 -4.94 -3.51
N MET A 58 7.85 -3.89 -3.80
CA MET A 58 8.95 -3.92 -4.77
C MET A 58 10.11 -4.81 -4.32
N GLY A 59 10.35 -4.91 -3.01
CA GLY A 59 11.40 -5.74 -2.43
C GLY A 59 11.06 -7.23 -2.30
N ASN A 60 9.82 -7.63 -2.61
CA ASN A 60 9.30 -8.98 -2.38
C ASN A 60 8.48 -9.48 -3.58
N HIS A 61 8.40 -10.80 -3.78
CA HIS A 61 7.52 -11.38 -4.80
C HIS A 61 6.06 -11.43 -4.30
N CYS A 62 5.38 -10.28 -4.33
CA CYS A 62 3.99 -10.17 -3.92
C CYS A 62 3.02 -10.72 -4.98
N PRO A 63 1.89 -11.33 -4.58
CA PRO A 63 0.91 -11.85 -5.53
C PRO A 63 0.17 -10.71 -6.25
N PRO A 64 -0.40 -10.91 -7.46
CA PRO A 64 -1.18 -9.88 -8.15
C PRO A 64 -2.36 -9.31 -7.34
N ALA A 65 -2.88 -10.07 -6.37
CA ALA A 65 -3.92 -9.58 -5.45
C ALA A 65 -3.42 -8.42 -4.56
N PHE A 66 -2.14 -8.41 -4.19
CA PHE A 66 -1.50 -7.34 -3.44
C PHE A 66 -1.49 -6.05 -4.27
N TRP A 67 -0.96 -6.11 -5.48
CA TRP A 67 -0.85 -4.95 -6.37
C TRP A 67 -2.21 -4.39 -6.79
N ARG A 68 -3.25 -5.23 -6.93
CA ARG A 68 -4.63 -4.75 -7.12
C ARG A 68 -5.16 -3.97 -5.92
N ALA A 69 -4.80 -4.38 -4.70
CA ALA A 69 -5.19 -3.65 -3.50
C ALA A 69 -4.44 -2.32 -3.39
N MET A 70 -3.15 -2.29 -3.73
CA MET A 70 -2.35 -1.07 -3.81
C MET A 70 -2.91 -0.11 -4.88
N LEU A 71 -3.18 -0.59 -6.08
CA LEU A 71 -3.80 0.19 -7.15
C LEU A 71 -5.10 0.86 -6.69
N ALA A 72 -6.01 0.10 -6.05
CA ALA A 72 -7.25 0.64 -5.53
C ALA A 72 -7.03 1.70 -4.42
N ALA A 73 -6.01 1.53 -3.58
CA ALA A 73 -5.62 2.55 -2.60
C ALA A 73 -5.14 3.84 -3.28
N ALA A 74 -4.24 3.73 -4.27
CA ALA A 74 -3.72 4.87 -5.03
C ALA A 74 -4.85 5.61 -5.77
N GLU A 75 -5.75 4.88 -6.45
CA GLU A 75 -6.91 5.47 -7.14
C GLU A 75 -7.86 6.19 -6.16
N SER A 76 -8.10 5.64 -4.97
CA SER A 76 -8.96 6.26 -3.95
C SER A 76 -8.37 7.56 -3.35
N MET A 77 -7.05 7.73 -3.44
CA MET A 77 -6.31 8.94 -3.07
C MET A 77 -5.96 9.84 -4.27
N GLN A 78 -6.31 9.44 -5.50
CA GLN A 78 -5.97 10.13 -6.74
C GLN A 78 -4.45 10.28 -7.00
N LEU A 79 -3.67 9.30 -6.53
CA LEU A 79 -2.22 9.22 -6.75
C LEU A 79 -1.92 8.56 -8.10
N PHE A 80 -2.00 9.33 -9.19
CA PHE A 80 -1.93 8.79 -10.56
C PHE A 80 -0.59 8.09 -10.87
N ASP A 81 0.54 8.66 -10.45
CA ASP A 81 1.86 8.08 -10.72
C ASP A 81 2.04 6.75 -9.97
N GLN A 82 1.62 6.68 -8.71
CA GLN A 82 1.60 5.47 -7.88
C GLN A 82 0.68 4.41 -8.49
N ALA A 83 -0.50 4.82 -8.98
CA ALA A 83 -1.46 3.92 -9.61
C ALA A 83 -0.84 3.26 -10.85
N GLU A 84 -0.14 4.02 -11.70
CA GLU A 84 0.53 3.46 -12.88
C GLU A 84 1.67 2.52 -12.51
N ARG A 85 2.44 2.81 -11.46
CA ARG A 85 3.44 1.85 -10.93
C ARG A 85 2.79 0.54 -10.48
N CYS A 86 1.70 0.61 -9.72
CA CYS A 86 0.95 -0.57 -9.31
C CYS A 86 0.36 -1.35 -10.49
N ARG A 87 -0.07 -0.64 -11.54
CA ARG A 87 -0.64 -1.22 -12.75
C ARG A 87 0.43 -1.96 -13.56
N ALA A 88 1.66 -1.46 -13.58
CA ALA A 88 2.80 -2.12 -14.22
C ALA A 88 3.13 -3.49 -13.60
N GLU A 89 2.97 -3.65 -12.28
CA GLU A 89 3.17 -4.91 -11.56
C GLU A 89 2.08 -5.98 -11.82
N LEU A 90 1.04 -5.65 -12.58
CA LEU A 90 -0.06 -6.55 -12.94
C LEU A 90 0.03 -7.09 -14.37
N LEU A 91 1.01 -6.64 -15.15
CA LEU A 91 1.25 -7.03 -16.55
C LEU A 91 2.27 -8.16 -16.66
#